data_AF-A0A017RZM1-F1
#
_entry.id   AF-A0A017RZM1-F1
#
_cell.length_a   1.000
_cell.length_b   1.000
_cell.length_c   1.000
_cell.angle_alpha   90.00
_cell.angle_beta   90.00
_cell.angle_gamma   90.00
#
_symmetry.space_group_name_H-M   'P 1'
#
loop_
_entity.id
_entity.type
_entity.pdbx_description
1 polymer ?
#
loop_
_entity_poly.entity_id
_entity_poly.type
_entity_poly.pdbx_seq_one_letter_code
_entity_poly.pdbx_strand_id
1 'polypeptide(L)'
;VIVDMGVRACYEAEIDLDAYYKVAMKTFVDNVCRQVIERHILAKLSNVFNPMTVSSYSDEDLLCLAAESSKLSKRRVEASQLQEALEDSLRELR
;
A
#
# COMPACT_ATOMS: atom_id res chain seq x y z
N VAL A 1 -41.64 49.39 -9.17
CA VAL A 1 -41.20 48.23 -9.98
C VAL A 1 -41.94 47.02 -9.44
N ILE A 2 -42.77 46.35 -10.26
CA ILE A 2 -43.44 45.11 -9.86
C ILE A 2 -42.40 44.00 -9.97
N VAL A 3 -42.12 43.32 -8.86
CA VAL A 3 -41.19 42.19 -8.83
C VAL A 3 -41.94 40.94 -9.26
N ASP A 4 -41.42 40.23 -10.25
CA ASP A 4 -41.93 38.92 -10.64
C ASP A 4 -41.53 37.90 -9.56
N MET A 5 -42.52 37.47 -8.79
CA MET A 5 -42.34 36.53 -7.69
C MET A 5 -41.95 35.13 -8.17
N GLY A 6 -42.31 34.74 -9.39
CA GLY A 6 -41.94 33.46 -9.98
C GLY A 6 -40.45 33.42 -10.33
N VAL A 7 -39.94 34.48 -10.95
CA VAL A 7 -38.50 34.62 -11.26
C VAL A 7 -37.68 34.61 -9.98
N ARG A 8 -38.15 35.29 -8.93
CA ARG A 8 -37.45 35.32 -7.65
C ARG A 8 -37.39 33.96 -6.96
N ALA A 9 -38.50 33.22 -6.97
CA ALA A 9 -38.55 31.87 -6.41
C ALA A 9 -37.60 30.91 -7.14
N CYS A 10 -37.53 30.99 -8.47
CA CYS A 10 -36.58 30.19 -9.26
C CYS A 10 -35.12 30.51 -8.90
N TYR A 11 -34.78 31.80 -8.73
CA TYR A 11 -33.44 32.22 -8.37
C TYR A 11 -33.04 31.76 -6.96
N GLU A 12 -33.96 31.83 -6.00
CA GLU A 12 -33.71 31.35 -4.63
C GLU A 12 -33.52 29.81 -4.61
N ALA A 13 -34.32 29.06 -5.38
CA ALA A 13 -34.16 27.62 -5.50
C ALA A 13 -32.82 27.19 -6.14
N GLU A 14 -32.32 27.96 -7.11
CA GLU A 14 -31.00 27.73 -7.71
C GLU A 14 -29.88 27.89 -6.69
N ILE A 15 -29.92 28.96 -5.90
CA ILE A 15 -28.93 29.23 -4.83
C ILE A 15 -28.95 28.10 -3.78
N ASP A 16 -30.14 27.67 -3.37
CA ASP A 16 -30.29 26.62 -2.37
C ASP A 16 -29.73 25.28 -2.87
N LEU A 17 -29.98 24.94 -4.14
CA LEU A 17 -29.42 23.74 -4.76
C LEU A 17 -27.89 23.82 -4.87
N ASP A 18 -27.33 24.96 -5.25
CA ASP A 18 -25.88 25.16 -5.32
C ASP A 18 -25.23 24.99 -3.94
N ALA A 19 -25.84 25.55 -2.90
CA ALA A 19 -25.38 25.41 -1.53
C ALA A 19 -25.42 23.95 -1.05
N TYR A 20 -26.50 23.23 -1.37
CA TYR A 20 -26.64 21.81 -1.06
C TYR A 20 -25.57 20.96 -1.78
N TYR A 21 -25.43 21.12 -3.09
CA TYR A 21 -24.49 20.33 -3.89
C TYR A 21 -23.03 20.58 -3.50
N LYS A 22 -22.69 21.81 -3.08
CA LYS A 22 -21.35 22.13 -2.55
C LYS A 22 -20.96 21.27 -1.35
N VAL A 23 -21.92 20.89 -0.50
CA VAL A 23 -21.69 19.99 0.65
C VAL A 23 -21.78 18.54 0.21
N ALA A 24 -22.85 18.16 -0.50
CA ALA A 24 -23.09 16.78 -0.92
C ALA A 24 -21.93 16.20 -1.75
N MET A 25 -21.33 17.00 -2.65
CA MET A 25 -20.20 16.56 -3.45
C MET A 25 -18.96 16.24 -2.60
N LYS A 26 -18.68 17.05 -1.56
CA LYS A 26 -17.57 16.78 -0.63
C LYS A 26 -17.83 15.51 0.16
N THR A 27 -19.06 15.34 0.65
CA THR A 27 -19.47 14.13 1.37
C THR A 27 -19.36 12.89 0.49
N PHE A 28 -19.72 12.98 -0.80
CA PHE A 28 -19.55 11.87 -1.73
C PHE A 28 -18.08 11.48 -1.88
N VAL A 29 -17.20 12.45 -2.14
CA VAL A 29 -15.75 12.19 -2.28
C VAL A 29 -15.18 11.59 -0.99
N ASP A 30 -15.54 12.14 0.16
CA ASP A 30 -15.06 11.63 1.46
C ASP A 30 -15.53 10.19 1.72
N ASN A 31 -16.79 9.90 1.40
CA ASN A 31 -17.33 8.55 1.54
C ASN A 31 -16.67 7.55 0.61
N VAL A 32 -16.38 7.91 -0.65
CA VAL A 32 -15.65 7.02 -1.55
C VAL A 32 -14.24 6.75 -1.00
N CYS A 33 -13.53 7.80 -0.59
CA CYS A 33 -12.19 7.64 -0.03
C CYS A 33 -12.19 6.75 1.23
N ARG A 34 -13.03 7.05 2.22
CA ARG A 34 -13.03 6.32 3.49
C ARG A 34 -13.69 4.96 3.40
N GLN A 35 -14.91 4.91 2.87
CA GLN A 35 -15.71 3.69 2.92
C GLN A 35 -15.36 2.70 1.82
N VAL A 36 -14.86 3.17 0.67
CA VAL A 36 -14.49 2.27 -0.42
C VAL A 36 -12.99 2.01 -0.41
N ILE A 37 -12.17 3.05 -0.57
CA ILE A 37 -10.72 2.88 -0.76
C ILE A 37 -10.07 2.44 0.55
N GLU A 38 -10.18 3.23 1.62
CA GLU A 38 -9.53 2.93 2.89
C GLU A 38 -10.03 1.61 3.47
N ARG A 39 -11.35 1.43 3.57
CA ARG A 39 -11.93 0.24 4.21
C ARG A 39 -11.79 -1.04 3.40
N HIS A 40 -11.98 -1.03 2.09
CA HIS A 40 -12.00 -2.27 1.30
C HIS A 40 -10.69 -2.60 0.59
N ILE A 41 -9.83 -1.60 0.38
CA ILE A 41 -8.53 -1.79 -0.28
C ILE A 41 -7.41 -1.69 0.75
N LEU A 42 -7.25 -0.53 1.40
CA LEU A 42 -6.10 -0.29 2.27
C LEU A 42 -6.13 -1.12 3.55
N ALA A 43 -7.30 -1.28 4.19
CA ALA A 43 -7.42 -2.06 5.43
C ALA A 43 -7.10 -3.55 5.24
N LYS A 44 -7.10 -4.07 4.01
CA LYS A 44 -6.64 -5.43 3.73
C LYS A 44 -5.11 -5.54 3.71
N LEU A 45 -4.39 -4.45 3.45
CA LEU A 45 -2.93 -4.46 3.34
C LEU A 45 -2.26 -4.83 4.66
N SER A 46 -2.81 -4.42 5.80
CA SER A 46 -2.29 -4.81 7.12
C SER A 46 -2.31 -6.33 7.33
N ASN A 47 -3.20 -7.05 6.65
CA ASN A 47 -3.29 -8.51 6.73
C ASN A 47 -2.39 -9.22 5.71
N VAL A 48 -1.79 -8.50 4.75
CA VAL A 48 -0.91 -9.09 3.72
C VAL A 48 0.39 -9.62 4.34
N PHE A 49 0.91 -8.95 5.37
CA PHE A 49 2.06 -9.39 6.16
C PHE A 49 1.66 -9.73 7.60
N ASN A 50 0.69 -10.63 7.74
CA ASN A 50 0.31 -11.18 9.03
C ASN A 50 1.24 -12.36 9.39
N PRO A 51 1.82 -12.41 10.60
CA PRO A 51 2.59 -13.56 11.08
C PRO A 51 1.89 -14.90 10.90
N MET A 52 0.57 -14.94 11.05
CA MET A 52 -0.24 -16.15 10.85
C MET A 52 -0.27 -16.59 9.37
N THR A 53 -0.27 -15.65 8.44
CA THR A 53 -0.18 -15.94 7.00
C THR A 53 1.21 -16.48 6.68
N VAL A 54 2.26 -15.84 7.20
CA VAL A 54 3.65 -16.30 7.00
C VAL A 54 3.86 -17.70 7.58
N SER A 55 3.30 -17.98 8.76
CA SER A 55 3.40 -19.32 9.38
C SER A 55 2.61 -20.40 8.63
N SER A 56 1.69 -20.02 7.75
CA SER A 56 0.88 -20.94 6.96
C SER A 56 1.49 -21.32 5.61
N TYR A 57 2.59 -20.67 5.21
CA TYR A 57 3.28 -21.01 3.96
C TYR A 57 3.91 -22.39 4.01
N SER A 58 3.85 -23.11 2.89
CA SER A 58 4.57 -24.37 2.74
C SER A 58 6.06 -24.13 2.58
N ASP A 59 6.85 -25.19 2.74
CA ASP A 59 8.29 -25.14 2.50
C ASP A 59 8.60 -24.71 1.05
N GLU A 60 7.80 -25.13 0.07
CA GLU A 60 7.95 -24.72 -1.32
C GLU A 60 7.70 -23.21 -1.52
N ASP A 61 6.65 -22.66 -0.89
CA ASP A 61 6.34 -21.23 -0.96
C ASP A 61 7.46 -20.41 -0.31
N LEU A 62 7.96 -20.86 0.84
CA LEU A 62 9.08 -20.23 1.54
C LEU A 62 10.36 -20.28 0.72
N LEU A 63 10.65 -21.41 0.09
CA LEU A 63 11.78 -21.53 -0.83
C LEU A 63 11.62 -20.57 -2.02
N CYS A 64 10.45 -20.47 -2.63
CA CYS A 64 10.23 -19.55 -3.73
C CYS A 64 10.37 -18.06 -3.30
N LEU A 65 9.91 -17.72 -2.10
CA LEU A 65 9.89 -16.35 -1.60
C LEU A 65 11.26 -15.89 -1.06
N ALA A 66 11.96 -16.79 -0.36
CA ALA A 66 13.15 -16.45 0.43
C ALA A 66 14.45 -17.07 -0.11
N ALA A 67 14.41 -17.97 -1.09
CA ALA A 67 15.64 -18.51 -1.65
C ALA A 67 16.44 -17.43 -2.37
N GLU A 68 17.75 -17.47 -2.15
CA GLU A 68 18.68 -16.67 -2.92
C GLU A 68 18.64 -17.07 -4.40
N SER A 69 18.78 -16.10 -5.29
CA SER A 69 19.04 -16.42 -6.69
C SER A 69 20.34 -17.22 -6.83
N SER A 70 20.41 -18.11 -7.82
CA SER A 70 21.59 -18.95 -8.08
C SER A 70 22.88 -18.14 -8.24
N LYS A 71 22.79 -16.93 -8.79
CA LYS A 71 23.91 -15.99 -8.93
C LYS A 71 24.41 -15.48 -7.58
N LEU A 72 23.49 -15.10 -6.69
CA LEU A 72 23.85 -14.63 -5.34
C LEU A 72 24.42 -15.76 -4.50
N SER A 73 23.80 -16.95 -4.57
CA SER A 73 24.28 -18.14 -3.88
C SER A 73 25.72 -18.49 -4.27
N LYS A 74 26.05 -18.50 -5.58
CA LYS A 74 27.42 -18.72 -6.06
C LYS A 74 28.41 -17.68 -5.53
N ARG A 75 28.05 -16.40 -5.62
CA ARG A 75 28.88 -15.30 -5.10
C ARG A 75 29.13 -15.41 -3.60
N ARG A 76 28.12 -15.83 -2.82
CA ARG A 76 28.26 -16.07 -1.38
C ARG A 76 29.27 -17.18 -1.11
N VAL A 77 29.18 -18.29 -1.85
CA VAL A 77 30.14 -19.41 -1.74
C VAL A 77 31.56 -18.96 -2.09
N GLU A 78 31.76 -18.27 -3.21
CA GLU A 78 33.08 -17.76 -3.62
C GLU A 78 33.67 -16.80 -2.58
N ALA A 79 32.86 -15.89 -2.03
CA ALA A 79 33.29 -14.95 -1.01
C ALA A 79 33.65 -15.64 0.31
N SER A 80 32.86 -16.64 0.74
CA SER A 80 33.16 -17.43 1.95
C SER A 80 34.45 -18.24 1.80
N GLN A 81 34.70 -18.83 0.63
CA GLN A 81 35.95 -19.53 0.35
C GLN A 81 37.16 -18.60 0.40
N LEU A 82 37.03 -17.40 -0.17
CA LEU A 82 38.09 -16.40 -0.11
C LEU A 82 38.34 -15.94 1.33
N GLN A 83 37.28 -15.74 2.10
CA GLN A 83 37.39 -15.37 3.51
C GLN A 83 38.16 -16.44 4.30
N GLU A 84 37.79 -17.71 4.16
CA GLU A 84 38.44 -18.83 4.84
C GLU A 84 39.93 -18.91 4.49
N ALA A 85 40.28 -18.82 3.20
CA ALA A 85 41.66 -18.83 2.77
C ALA A 85 42.49 -17.66 3.34
N LEU A 86 41.89 -16.47 3.45
CA LEU A 86 42.54 -15.30 4.04
C LEU A 86 42.71 -15.45 5.57
N GLU A 87 41.73 -16.02 6.26
CA GLU A 87 41.81 -16.29 7.70
C GLU A 87 42.88 -17.33 8.02
N ASP A 88 42.99 -18.39 7.23
CA ASP A 88 44.02 -19.42 7.41
C ASP A 88 45.41 -18.86 7.11
N SER A 89 45.57 -18.10 6.02
CA SER A 89 46.83 -17.42 5.71
C SER A 89 47.27 -16.48 6.85
N LEU A 90 46.32 -15.76 7.45
CA LEU A 90 46.58 -14.87 8.59
C LEU A 90 47.01 -15.66 9.85
N ARG A 91 46.43 -16.85 10.07
CA ARG A 91 46.83 -17.74 11.18
C ARG A 91 48.23 -18.31 10.97
N GLU A 92 48.59 -18.69 9.76
CA GLU A 92 49.93 -19.18 9.42
C GLU A 92 51.01 -18.09 9.53
N LEU A 93 50.63 -16.83 9.35
CA LEU A 93 51.51 -15.66 9.47
C LEU A 93 51.73 -15.19 10.93
N ARG A 94 51.00 -15.75 11.91
CA ARG A 94 51.07 -15.40 13.34
C ARG A 94 51.89 -16.41 14.13
#